data_AF-A0AAD1DWQ3-F1
#
_entry.id   AF-A0AAD1DWQ3-F1
#
_cell.length_a   1.000
_cell.length_b   1.000
_cell.length_c   1.000
_cell.angle_alpha   90.00
_cell.angle_beta   90.00
_cell.angle_gamma   90.00
#
_symmetry.space_group_name_H-M   'P 1'
#
loop_
_entity.id
_entity.type
_entity.pdbx_description
1 polymer ?
#
loop_
_entity_poly.entity_id
_entity_poly.type
_entity_poly.pdbx_seq_one_letter_code
_entity_poly.pdbx_strand_id
1 'polypeptide(L)'
;MHRAILYILAFIVLGCKQKDTLTGVKKERNGEDSHYVIWKFAPNNLHTDYKDFSLYISEDSIKILNSGKLVCSGEIVKEKNTFANYFKSSKTGSEKKELLKKDFGIKDTDDLLVVMNADGDISKKGCQFPFNDMFIVDGYLFFYKNGYHAFMTDNKIENNFTPKNTALHQESN
;
A
#
# COMPACT_ATOMS: atom_id res chain seq x y z
N MET A 1 48.58 -10.26 -61.23
CA MET A 1 49.08 -11.53 -60.68
C MET A 1 48.78 -11.56 -59.19
N HIS A 2 48.06 -12.59 -58.76
CA HIS A 2 47.68 -12.84 -57.37
C HIS A 2 48.87 -12.83 -56.40
N ARG A 3 48.65 -12.31 -55.18
CA ARG A 3 48.77 -13.09 -53.94
C ARG A 3 48.24 -12.29 -52.75
N ALA A 4 47.19 -12.85 -52.14
CA ALA A 4 46.66 -12.48 -50.84
C ALA A 4 47.54 -13.07 -49.73
N ILE A 5 47.80 -12.30 -48.66
CA ILE A 5 48.26 -12.77 -47.33
C ILE A 5 47.71 -11.72 -46.33
N LEU A 6 46.55 -11.96 -45.73
CA LEU A 6 46.28 -12.62 -44.43
C LEU A 6 46.23 -11.61 -43.26
N TYR A 7 45.00 -11.40 -42.77
CA TYR A 7 44.64 -10.63 -41.58
C TYR A 7 45.09 -11.35 -40.29
N ILE A 8 45.60 -10.61 -39.31
CA ILE A 8 45.42 -10.95 -37.88
C ILE A 8 45.11 -9.67 -37.11
N LEU A 9 43.83 -9.53 -36.74
CA LEU A 9 43.33 -8.62 -35.70
C LEU A 9 43.73 -9.18 -34.34
N ALA A 10 44.58 -8.48 -33.60
CA ALA A 10 44.82 -8.78 -32.19
C ALA A 10 43.76 -8.07 -31.34
N PHE A 11 42.63 -8.75 -31.12
CA PHE A 11 41.71 -8.41 -30.03
C PHE A 11 42.34 -8.84 -28.70
N ILE A 12 42.79 -7.88 -27.90
CA ILE A 12 43.11 -8.14 -26.49
C ILE A 12 41.78 -8.25 -25.74
N VAL A 13 41.30 -9.48 -25.61
CA VAL A 13 40.21 -9.84 -24.70
C VAL A 13 40.77 -9.81 -23.28
N LEU A 14 40.50 -8.73 -22.54
CA LEU A 14 40.63 -8.72 -21.09
C LEU A 14 39.49 -9.57 -20.52
N GLY A 15 39.81 -10.84 -20.27
CA GLY A 15 38.92 -11.79 -19.59
C GLY A 15 38.78 -11.44 -18.11
N CYS A 16 37.58 -11.02 -17.71
CA CYS A 16 37.15 -11.15 -16.33
C CYS A 16 36.61 -12.56 -16.12
N LYS A 17 37.35 -13.35 -15.32
CA LYS A 17 36.97 -14.70 -14.90
C LYS A 17 35.60 -14.72 -14.22
N GLN A 18 34.75 -15.58 -14.75
CA GLN A 18 33.57 -16.15 -14.10
C GLN A 18 33.96 -16.74 -12.74
N LYS A 19 33.32 -16.28 -11.67
CA LYS A 19 33.27 -16.99 -10.39
C LYS A 19 31.86 -17.56 -10.25
N ASP A 20 31.75 -18.87 -10.44
CA ASP A 20 30.59 -19.63 -10.02
C ASP A 20 30.48 -19.57 -8.49
N THR A 21 29.31 -19.18 -7.99
CA THR A 21 28.87 -19.56 -6.64
C THR A 21 27.35 -19.70 -6.67
N LEU A 22 26.92 -20.92 -6.98
CA LEU A 22 25.59 -21.42 -6.68
C LEU A 22 25.70 -22.17 -5.34
N THR A 23 25.32 -21.52 -4.25
CA THR A 23 24.82 -22.19 -3.03
C THR A 23 24.07 -21.18 -2.17
N GLY A 24 22.83 -21.51 -1.83
CA GLY A 24 22.30 -21.19 -0.51
C GLY A 24 21.27 -20.08 -0.42
N VAL A 25 20.00 -20.49 -0.39
CA VAL A 25 19.00 -20.11 0.63
C VAL A 25 18.76 -18.60 0.87
N LYS A 26 17.51 -18.21 0.57
CA LYS A 26 16.75 -17.08 1.12
C LYS A 26 17.52 -16.19 2.09
N LYS A 27 17.95 -15.01 1.64
CA LYS A 27 18.07 -13.89 2.54
C LYS A 27 16.66 -13.34 2.76
N GLU A 28 16.00 -13.86 3.79
CA GLU A 28 14.84 -13.20 4.36
C GLU A 28 15.18 -11.72 4.56
N ARG A 29 14.41 -10.82 3.95
CA ARG A 29 14.31 -9.42 4.37
C ARG A 29 13.51 -9.37 5.68
N ASN A 30 13.90 -10.14 6.69
CA ASN A 30 13.22 -10.14 7.97
C ASN A 30 13.99 -9.22 8.92
N GLY A 31 13.57 -7.96 8.95
CA GLY A 31 14.04 -6.98 9.93
C GLY A 31 13.43 -5.60 9.75
N GLU A 32 13.20 -5.15 8.51
CA GLU A 32 12.75 -3.78 8.24
C GLU A 32 11.23 -3.64 8.16
N ASP A 33 10.51 -4.70 7.78
CA ASP A 33 9.06 -4.61 7.54
C ASP A 33 8.19 -5.17 8.69
N SER A 34 8.78 -5.59 9.82
CA SER A 34 8.05 -6.26 10.91
C SER A 34 7.01 -5.39 11.62
N HIS A 35 7.09 -4.07 11.45
CA HIS A 35 6.15 -3.10 12.02
C HIS A 35 5.02 -2.71 11.05
N TYR A 36 5.03 -3.25 9.82
CA TYR A 36 3.96 -3.02 8.85
C TYR A 36 2.93 -4.15 8.90
N VAL A 37 1.67 -3.77 8.87
CA VAL A 37 0.57 -4.67 8.49
C VAL A 37 0.55 -4.75 6.97
N ILE A 38 0.51 -5.98 6.44
CA ILE A 38 0.40 -6.21 5.00
C ILE A 38 -1.07 -6.35 4.63
N TRP A 39 -1.47 -5.55 3.65
CA TRP A 39 -2.80 -5.52 3.04
C TRP A 39 -2.68 -6.01 1.59
N LYS A 40 -3.46 -7.03 1.26
CA LYS A 40 -3.48 -7.73 -0.04
C LYS A 40 -4.85 -7.57 -0.69
N PHE A 41 -4.87 -7.66 -2.02
CA PHE A 41 -6.06 -7.47 -2.81
C PHE A 41 -7.21 -8.36 -2.33
N ALA A 42 -8.36 -7.76 -2.02
CA ALA A 42 -9.52 -8.52 -1.56
C ALA A 42 -10.13 -9.34 -2.72
N PRO A 43 -10.60 -10.57 -2.46
CA PRO A 43 -11.09 -11.46 -3.52
C PRO A 43 -12.43 -11.00 -4.13
N ASN A 44 -13.18 -10.13 -3.42
CA ASN A 44 -14.50 -9.63 -3.80
C ASN A 44 -14.47 -8.29 -4.56
N ASN A 45 -13.29 -7.83 -4.97
CA ASN A 45 -13.19 -6.67 -5.85
C ASN A 45 -13.85 -6.93 -7.22
N LEU A 46 -14.62 -5.95 -7.70
CA LEU A 46 -15.22 -5.99 -9.05
C LEU A 46 -14.18 -5.78 -10.16
N HIS A 47 -13.14 -4.98 -9.88
CA HIS A 47 -12.09 -4.60 -10.83
C HIS A 47 -10.73 -5.14 -10.41
N THR A 48 -9.92 -5.60 -11.37
CA THR A 48 -8.64 -6.27 -11.09
C THR A 48 -7.41 -5.38 -11.27
N ASP A 49 -7.60 -4.07 -11.51
CA ASP A 49 -6.52 -3.12 -11.82
C ASP A 49 -5.41 -3.08 -10.75
N TYR A 50 -5.76 -3.43 -9.51
CA TYR A 50 -4.86 -3.40 -8.36
C TYR A 50 -4.51 -4.79 -7.81
N LYS A 51 -4.77 -5.87 -8.55
CA LYS A 51 -4.57 -7.25 -8.06
C LYS A 51 -3.13 -7.56 -7.65
N ASP A 52 -2.15 -6.94 -8.32
CA ASP A 52 -0.72 -7.17 -8.10
C ASP A 52 -0.13 -6.18 -7.08
N PHE A 53 -0.96 -5.32 -6.49
CA PHE A 53 -0.56 -4.37 -5.47
C PHE A 53 -0.57 -5.00 -4.09
N SER A 54 0.34 -4.52 -3.24
CA SER A 54 0.29 -4.75 -1.80
C SER A 54 0.66 -3.50 -1.05
N LEU A 55 -0.10 -3.24 0.00
CA LEU A 55 0.05 -2.07 0.86
C LEU A 55 0.67 -2.54 2.17
N TYR A 56 1.74 -1.88 2.59
CA TYR A 56 2.41 -2.09 3.86
C TYR A 56 2.12 -0.85 4.69
N ILE A 57 1.35 -0.99 5.77
CA ILE A 57 0.88 0.15 6.58
C ILE A 57 1.32 -0.04 8.02
N SER A 58 2.13 0.90 8.52
CA SER A 58 2.52 1.00 9.94
C SER A 58 1.61 2.00 10.64
N GLU A 59 2.04 2.53 11.79
CA GLU A 59 1.29 3.58 12.47
C GLU A 59 1.29 4.91 11.72
N ASP A 60 2.43 5.28 11.17
CA ASP A 60 2.76 6.61 10.65
C ASP A 60 3.31 6.58 9.23
N SER A 61 3.43 5.40 8.62
CA SER A 61 4.00 5.27 7.28
C SER A 61 3.31 4.20 6.45
N ILE A 62 3.46 4.36 5.14
CA ILE A 62 2.91 3.44 4.15
C ILE A 62 3.92 3.22 3.03
N LYS A 63 4.01 1.97 2.58
CA LYS A 63 4.72 1.59 1.34
C LYS A 63 3.75 0.82 0.45
N ILE A 64 3.79 1.12 -0.84
CA ILE A 64 2.98 0.44 -1.85
C ILE A 64 3.89 -0.20 -2.86
N LEU A 65 3.71 -1.51 -3.03
CA LEU A 65 4.45 -2.30 -3.98
C LEU A 65 3.49 -2.78 -5.08
N ASN A 66 3.92 -2.72 -6.33
CA ASN A 66 3.28 -3.41 -7.45
C ASN A 66 4.21 -4.52 -7.93
N SER A 67 3.75 -5.77 -7.88
CA SER A 67 4.56 -6.95 -8.27
C SER A 67 5.91 -6.99 -7.54
N GLY A 68 5.91 -6.62 -6.25
CA GLY A 68 7.11 -6.57 -5.39
C GLY A 68 8.03 -5.36 -5.59
N LYS A 69 7.72 -4.44 -6.53
CA LYS A 69 8.49 -3.21 -6.76
C LYS A 69 7.83 -2.03 -6.04
N LEU A 70 8.61 -1.27 -5.28
CA LEU A 70 8.14 -0.05 -4.62
C LEU A 70 7.68 0.95 -5.69
N VAL A 71 6.41 1.36 -5.63
CA VAL A 71 5.84 2.38 -6.52
C VAL A 71 5.56 3.69 -5.79
N CYS A 72 5.26 3.62 -4.50
CA CYS A 72 5.05 4.79 -3.66
C CYS A 72 5.36 4.50 -2.20
N SER A 73 5.75 5.53 -1.47
CA SER A 73 5.85 5.53 -0.02
C SER A 73 5.60 6.92 0.52
N GLY A 74 5.21 7.02 1.78
CA GLY A 74 5.05 8.31 2.45
C GLY A 74 4.67 8.16 3.91
N GLU A 75 4.69 9.29 4.61
CA GLU A 75 4.12 9.42 5.94
C GLU A 75 2.60 9.51 5.85
N ILE A 76 1.92 8.94 6.84
CA ILE A 76 0.46 8.96 6.94
C ILE A 76 0.00 9.42 8.31
N VAL A 77 -1.20 9.98 8.33
CA VAL A 77 -1.99 10.23 9.52
C VAL A 77 -3.23 9.35 9.47
N LYS A 78 -3.62 8.79 10.62
CA LYS A 78 -4.84 8.01 10.76
C LYS A 78 -5.83 8.75 11.66
N GLU A 79 -7.06 8.90 11.21
CA GLU A 79 -8.09 9.64 11.94
C GLU A 79 -9.37 8.82 12.06
N LYS A 80 -9.90 8.74 13.29
CA LYS A 80 -11.24 8.18 13.52
C LYS A 80 -12.27 9.10 12.89
N ASN A 81 -13.21 8.51 12.18
CA ASN A 81 -14.21 9.24 11.41
C ASN A 81 -15.52 8.44 11.35
N THR A 82 -16.54 9.02 10.74
CA THR A 82 -17.80 8.36 10.43
C THR A 82 -18.11 8.42 8.94
N PHE A 83 -19.02 7.59 8.44
CA PHE A 83 -19.44 7.68 7.04
C PHE A 83 -19.98 9.07 6.70
N ALA A 84 -20.82 9.64 7.58
CA ALA A 84 -21.41 10.96 7.34
C ALA A 84 -20.34 12.05 7.23
N ASN A 85 -19.33 12.02 8.12
CA ASN A 85 -18.27 13.03 8.16
C ASN A 85 -17.28 12.87 7.01
N TYR A 86 -16.80 11.66 6.75
CA TYR A 86 -15.87 11.37 5.66
C TYR A 86 -16.47 11.72 4.29
N PHE A 87 -17.73 11.36 4.04
CA PHE A 87 -18.45 11.70 2.80
C PHE A 87 -19.11 13.09 2.82
N LYS A 88 -18.90 13.88 3.90
CA LYS A 88 -19.41 15.26 4.07
C LYS A 88 -20.93 15.40 3.92
N SER A 89 -21.67 14.32 4.15
CA SER A 89 -23.12 14.23 3.96
C SER A 89 -23.66 12.95 4.59
N SER A 90 -24.64 13.06 5.49
CA SER A 90 -25.28 11.89 6.11
C SER A 90 -25.98 10.99 5.09
N LYS A 91 -26.62 11.59 4.08
CA LYS A 91 -27.27 10.86 2.99
C LYS A 91 -26.24 10.06 2.19
N THR A 92 -25.19 10.74 1.73
CA THR A 92 -24.13 10.10 0.93
C THR A 92 -23.41 9.03 1.74
N GLY A 93 -23.08 9.33 3.01
CA GLY A 93 -22.46 8.37 3.91
C GLY A 93 -23.29 7.10 4.08
N SER A 94 -24.60 7.25 4.28
CA SER A 94 -25.53 6.11 4.38
C SER A 94 -25.58 5.30 3.09
N GLU A 95 -25.70 5.96 1.93
CA GLU A 95 -25.70 5.31 0.62
C GLU A 95 -24.41 4.53 0.36
N LYS A 96 -23.25 5.10 0.71
CA LYS A 96 -21.94 4.41 0.56
C LYS A 96 -21.80 3.25 1.53
N LYS A 97 -22.25 3.38 2.77
CA LYS A 97 -22.27 2.30 3.74
C LYS A 97 -23.10 1.11 3.24
N GLU A 98 -24.31 1.35 2.74
CA GLU A 98 -25.16 0.29 2.18
C GLU A 98 -24.56 -0.36 0.93
N LEU A 99 -23.89 0.41 0.07
CA LEU A 99 -23.14 -0.14 -1.06
C LEU A 99 -22.03 -1.08 -0.60
N LEU A 100 -21.20 -0.66 0.35
CA LEU A 100 -20.10 -1.49 0.86
C LEU A 100 -20.61 -2.74 1.60
N LYS A 101 -21.73 -2.63 2.32
CA LYS A 101 -22.40 -3.80 2.92
C LYS A 101 -22.81 -4.81 1.87
N LYS A 102 -23.44 -4.34 0.79
CA LYS A 102 -23.91 -5.19 -0.31
C LYS A 102 -22.73 -5.86 -1.05
N ASP A 103 -21.71 -5.08 -1.40
CA ASP A 103 -20.65 -5.53 -2.31
C ASP A 103 -19.53 -6.28 -1.57
N PHE A 104 -19.25 -5.90 -0.32
CA PHE A 104 -18.14 -6.43 0.47
C PHE A 104 -18.55 -7.17 1.74
N GLY A 105 -19.82 -7.10 2.15
CA GLY A 105 -20.31 -7.80 3.34
C GLY A 105 -19.82 -7.20 4.66
N ILE A 106 -19.47 -5.90 4.67
CA ILE A 106 -19.04 -5.23 5.91
C ILE A 106 -20.17 -5.22 6.95
N LYS A 107 -19.82 -5.27 8.24
CA LYS A 107 -20.77 -5.12 9.34
C LYS A 107 -21.45 -3.77 9.35
N ASP A 108 -22.60 -3.71 10.03
CA ASP A 108 -23.28 -2.46 10.30
C ASP A 108 -22.55 -1.65 11.38
N THR A 109 -21.53 -0.91 10.94
CA THR A 109 -20.77 0.04 11.76
C THR A 109 -20.77 1.41 11.09
N ASP A 110 -20.72 2.48 11.88
CA ASP A 110 -20.48 3.83 11.37
C ASP A 110 -19.00 4.26 11.49
N ASP A 111 -18.20 3.50 12.23
CA ASP A 111 -16.82 3.84 12.53
C ASP A 111 -15.90 3.57 11.33
N LEU A 112 -15.17 4.61 10.93
CA LEU A 112 -14.13 4.57 9.92
C LEU A 112 -12.79 4.96 10.53
N LEU A 113 -11.71 4.39 10.01
CA LEU A 113 -10.36 4.90 10.23
C LEU A 113 -9.81 5.41 8.90
N VAL A 114 -9.80 6.72 8.71
CA VAL A 114 -9.31 7.35 7.48
C VAL A 114 -7.79 7.35 7.51
N VAL A 115 -7.16 6.94 6.42
CA VAL A 115 -5.70 6.92 6.24
C VAL A 115 -5.33 7.95 5.18
N MET A 116 -4.63 9.00 5.58
CA MET A 116 -4.30 10.13 4.73
C MET A 116 -2.79 10.30 4.64
N ASN A 117 -2.28 10.72 3.48
CA ASN A 117 -0.89 11.15 3.39
C ASN A 117 -0.67 12.45 4.19
N ALA A 118 0.40 12.51 4.99
CA ALA A 118 0.70 13.67 5.83
C ALA A 118 0.98 14.95 5.02
N ASP A 119 1.50 14.81 3.79
CA ASP A 119 1.76 15.92 2.86
C ASP A 119 0.55 16.28 1.98
N GLY A 120 -0.59 15.61 2.15
CA GLY A 120 -1.74 15.72 1.25
C GLY A 120 -1.48 15.08 -0.12
N ASP A 121 -1.93 15.72 -1.21
CA ASP A 121 -1.83 15.12 -2.54
C ASP A 121 -0.40 15.04 -3.09
N ILE A 122 0.17 13.83 -3.03
CA ILE A 122 1.51 13.52 -3.54
C ILE A 122 1.53 13.01 -4.99
N SER A 123 0.43 13.12 -5.75
CA SER A 123 0.38 12.73 -7.17
C SER A 123 1.50 13.34 -8.01
N LYS A 124 1.85 14.60 -7.70
CA LYS A 124 2.94 15.36 -8.36
C LYS A 124 4.34 14.85 -7.99
N LYS A 125 4.49 14.08 -6.91
CA LYS A 125 5.75 13.43 -6.51
C LYS A 125 5.97 12.09 -7.24
N GLY A 126 5.18 11.80 -8.28
CA GLY A 126 5.30 10.60 -9.11
C GLY A 126 4.50 9.41 -8.58
N CYS A 127 3.72 9.59 -7.52
CA CYS A 127 2.90 8.51 -7.00
C CYS A 127 1.59 8.36 -7.79
N GLN A 128 1.42 7.23 -8.46
CA GLN A 128 0.25 6.94 -9.30
C GLN A 128 -0.88 6.20 -8.57
N PHE A 129 -0.63 5.76 -7.33
CA PHE A 129 -1.64 5.13 -6.49
C PHE A 129 -2.50 6.22 -5.80
N PRO A 130 -3.83 6.03 -5.65
CA PRO A 130 -4.72 7.02 -5.06
C PRO A 130 -4.60 7.08 -3.52
N PHE A 131 -3.48 7.63 -3.02
CA PHE A 131 -3.13 7.66 -1.60
C PHE A 131 -4.01 8.54 -0.71
N ASN A 132 -4.66 9.55 -1.29
CA ASN A 132 -5.21 10.63 -0.47
C ASN A 132 -6.61 10.33 0.06
N ASP A 133 -7.19 9.20 -0.34
CA ASP A 133 -8.60 8.92 -0.11
C ASP A 133 -8.81 7.44 0.22
N MET A 134 -8.21 7.02 1.34
CA MET A 134 -8.31 5.65 1.86
C MET A 134 -8.97 5.64 3.23
N PHE A 135 -9.77 4.61 3.50
CA PHE A 135 -10.34 4.39 4.82
C PHE A 135 -10.43 2.90 5.12
N ILE A 136 -10.34 2.58 6.41
CA ILE A 136 -10.44 1.22 6.93
C ILE A 136 -11.78 1.05 7.64
N VAL A 137 -12.50 -0.02 7.32
CA VAL A 137 -13.73 -0.44 8.01
C VAL A 137 -13.90 -1.96 7.96
N ASP A 138 -14.25 -2.55 9.09
CA ASP A 138 -14.49 -4.00 9.25
C ASP A 138 -13.39 -4.90 8.62
N GLY A 139 -12.13 -4.52 8.78
CA GLY A 139 -10.98 -5.29 8.29
C GLY A 139 -10.66 -5.12 6.80
N TYR A 140 -11.37 -4.23 6.11
CA TYR A 140 -11.08 -3.82 4.74
C TYR A 140 -10.47 -2.42 4.70
N LEU A 141 -9.48 -2.22 3.84
CA LEU A 141 -8.98 -0.92 3.44
C LEU A 141 -9.54 -0.60 2.06
N PHE A 142 -10.36 0.44 1.98
CA PHE A 142 -11.01 0.89 0.76
C PHE A 142 -10.36 2.14 0.19
N PHE A 143 -10.47 2.29 -1.12
CA PHE A 143 -10.32 3.56 -1.83
C PHE A 143 -11.24 3.56 -3.05
N TYR A 144 -11.55 4.76 -3.57
CA TYR A 144 -12.39 4.91 -4.74
C TYR A 144 -11.59 5.30 -5.99
N LYS A 145 -11.68 4.50 -7.04
CA LYS A 145 -11.19 4.86 -8.38
C LYS A 145 -12.00 4.12 -9.44
N ASN A 146 -12.95 4.83 -10.06
CA ASN A 146 -13.94 4.26 -10.98
C ASN A 146 -14.73 3.07 -10.39
N GLY A 147 -14.93 3.07 -9.07
CA GLY A 147 -15.43 1.93 -8.29
C GLY A 147 -14.64 1.78 -7.00
N TYR A 148 -15.21 1.08 -6.02
CA TYR A 148 -14.48 0.75 -4.80
C TYR A 148 -13.52 -0.40 -5.05
N HIS A 149 -12.30 -0.22 -4.57
CA HIS A 149 -11.28 -1.25 -4.50
C HIS A 149 -10.95 -1.48 -3.04
N ALA A 150 -10.70 -2.73 -2.67
CA ALA A 150 -10.49 -3.15 -1.31
C ALA A 150 -9.22 -3.99 -1.17
N PHE A 151 -8.51 -3.77 -0.07
CA PHE A 151 -7.48 -4.67 0.41
C PHE A 151 -7.89 -5.23 1.78
N MET A 152 -7.46 -6.44 2.08
CA MET A 152 -7.65 -7.08 3.37
C MET A 152 -6.31 -7.56 3.91
N THR A 153 -6.22 -7.74 5.21
CA THR A 153 -5.05 -8.34 5.85
C THR A 153 -5.37 -9.77 6.28
N ASP A 154 -4.37 -10.65 6.22
CA ASP A 154 -4.50 -12.05 6.67
C ASP A 154 -4.76 -12.14 8.18
N ASN A 155 -4.30 -11.13 8.93
CA ASN A 155 -4.64 -10.94 10.32
C ASN A 155 -5.91 -10.11 10.38
N LYS A 156 -7.08 -10.71 10.64
CA LYS A 156 -8.25 -9.93 11.06
C LYS A 156 -7.86 -9.14 12.30
N ILE A 157 -7.49 -7.87 12.12
CA ILE A 157 -7.19 -6.98 13.23
C ILE A 157 -8.52 -6.84 13.98
N GLU A 158 -8.64 -7.51 15.12
CA GLU A 158 -9.59 -7.09 16.14
C GLU A 158 -9.28 -5.61 16.39
N ASN A 159 -10.27 -4.74 16.16
CA ASN A 159 -10.15 -3.27 16.16
C ASN A 159 -9.80 -2.68 17.55
N ASN A 160 -8.80 -3.21 18.23
CA ASN A 160 -8.20 -2.60 19.42
C ASN A 160 -7.17 -1.55 19.00
N PHE A 161 -7.61 -0.61 18.18
CA PHE A 161 -6.86 0.62 17.91
C PHE A 161 -7.05 1.55 19.09
N THR A 162 -6.09 1.51 20.02
CA THR A 162 -5.99 2.47 21.12
C THR A 162 -5.13 3.62 20.60
N PRO A 163 -5.69 4.80 20.33
CA PRO A 163 -4.88 5.97 19.98
C PRO A 163 -4.02 6.32 21.20
N LYS A 164 -2.76 6.73 20.97
CA LYS A 164 -2.06 7.52 21.98
C LYS A 164 -2.78 8.87 22.09
N ASN A 165 -3.55 9.01 23.15
CA ASN A 165 -4.29 10.22 23.46
C ASN A 165 -3.31 11.41 23.58
N THR A 166 -3.56 12.41 22.76
CA THR A 166 -3.68 13.83 23.08
C THR A 166 -2.93 14.29 24.34
N ALA A 167 -1.93 15.15 24.12
CA ALA A 167 -1.26 15.90 25.16
C ALA A 167 -2.29 16.61 26.07
N LEU A 168 -2.13 16.34 27.37
CA LEU A 168 -2.63 17.04 28.54
C LEU A 168 -3.18 18.47 28.29
N HIS A 169 -4.51 18.61 28.34
CA HIS A 169 -5.07 19.81 28.98
C HIS A 169 -5.03 19.58 30.49
N GLN A 170 -4.06 20.20 31.15
CA GLN A 170 -4.21 20.57 32.55
C GLN A 170 -4.92 21.92 32.57
N GLU A 171 -6.23 21.90 32.80
CA GLU A 171 -6.88 23.01 33.49
C GLU A 171 -6.49 22.90 34.96
N SER A 172 -5.80 23.91 35.47
CA SER A 172 -5.69 24.17 36.90
C SER A 172 -6.56 25.38 37.23
N ASN A 173 -7.53 25.14 38.11
CA ASN A 173 -8.36 26.12 38.80
C ASN A 173 -7.57 27.32 39.36
#